data_AF-A0A7S2S3A9-F1
#
_entry.id   AF-A0A7S2S3A9-F1
#
_cell.length_a   1.000
_cell.length_b   1.000
_cell.length_c   1.000
_cell.angle_alpha   90.00
_cell.angle_beta   90.00
_cell.angle_gamma   90.00
#
_symmetry.space_group_name_H-M   'P 1'
#
loop_
_entity.id
_entity.type
_entity.pdbx_description
1 polymer ?
#
loop_
_entity_poly.entity_id
_entity_poly.type
_entity_poly.pdbx_seq_one_letter_code
_entity_poly.pdbx_strand_id
1 'polypeptide(L)'
;YSFSLTTFDPSGKLGQVEHAMHAASLGPPTIAVCVKDKGIVFVSLYSLPSPLISGDGTPRFVEVLPKSSESGNNSKVVLTHSGVQADGRVVAAAAKKIALEYEYIL
;
A
#
# COMPACT_ATOMS: atom_id res chain seq x y z
N TYR A 1 -4.54 7.29 -27.06
CA TYR A 1 -4.03 5.96 -27.43
C TYR A 1 -5.00 4.90 -26.93
N SER A 2 -5.44 3.97 -27.78
CA SER A 2 -6.40 2.90 -27.44
C SER A 2 -5.80 1.53 -27.79
N PHE A 3 -4.63 1.23 -27.24
CA PHE A 3 -3.98 -0.08 -27.36
C PHE A 3 -3.98 -0.75 -25.98
N SER A 4 -4.35 -2.03 -25.92
CA SER A 4 -4.35 -2.78 -24.66
C SER A 4 -2.93 -3.19 -24.31
N LEU A 5 -2.37 -2.58 -23.26
CA LEU A 5 -1.01 -2.88 -22.78
C LEU A 5 -0.93 -4.24 -22.07
N THR A 6 -1.99 -4.63 -21.35
CA THR A 6 -2.07 -5.88 -20.58
C THR A 6 -2.84 -6.92 -21.38
N THR A 7 -2.12 -7.77 -22.10
CA THR A 7 -2.68 -8.83 -22.96
C THR A 7 -2.08 -10.19 -22.64
N PHE A 8 -2.82 -11.24 -22.98
CA PHE A 8 -2.34 -12.61 -22.86
C PHE A 8 -1.28 -12.91 -23.94
N ASP A 9 -0.21 -13.57 -23.54
CA ASP A 9 0.74 -14.18 -24.46
C ASP A 9 0.22 -15.55 -24.98
N PRO A 10 0.89 -16.19 -25.94
CA PRO A 10 0.50 -17.51 -26.46
C PRO A 10 0.46 -18.64 -25.40
N SER A 11 1.04 -18.43 -24.23
CA SER A 11 1.01 -19.37 -23.10
C SER A 11 -0.13 -19.10 -22.11
N GLY A 12 -0.92 -18.05 -22.34
CA GLY A 12 -2.03 -17.64 -21.46
C GLY A 12 -1.58 -16.80 -20.26
N LYS A 13 -0.38 -16.23 -20.28
CA LYS A 13 0.15 -15.38 -19.20
C LYS A 13 -0.03 -13.90 -19.50
N LEU A 14 -0.20 -13.09 -18.46
CA LEU A 14 -0.19 -11.63 -18.54
C LEU A 14 1.21 -11.10 -18.25
N GLY A 15 2.04 -10.90 -19.28
CA GLY A 15 3.42 -10.44 -19.10
C GLY A 15 3.56 -9.14 -18.31
N GLN A 16 2.60 -8.21 -18.46
CA GLN A 16 2.59 -6.97 -17.67
C GLN A 16 2.40 -7.22 -16.16
N VAL A 17 1.64 -8.24 -15.78
CA VAL A 17 1.45 -8.61 -14.36
C VAL A 17 2.74 -9.22 -13.81
N GLU A 18 3.42 -10.07 -14.58
CA GLU A 18 4.72 -10.63 -14.17
C GLU A 18 5.78 -9.52 -13.98
N HIS A 19 5.84 -8.55 -14.89
CA HIS A 19 6.72 -7.37 -14.74
C HIS A 19 6.35 -6.53 -13.50
N ALA A 20 5.06 -6.31 -13.25
CA ALA A 20 4.61 -5.58 -12.08
C ALA A 20 4.96 -6.32 -10.77
N MET A 21 4.82 -7.65 -10.73
CA MET A 21 5.23 -8.47 -9.60
C MET A 21 6.74 -8.40 -9.36
N HIS A 22 7.55 -8.44 -10.42
CA HIS A 22 8.99 -8.26 -10.30
C HIS A 22 9.33 -6.86 -9.74
N ALA A 23 8.72 -5.80 -10.26
CA ALA A 23 8.90 -4.44 -9.74
C ALA A 23 8.48 -4.32 -8.26
N ALA A 24 7.41 -4.99 -7.85
CA ALA A 24 6.99 -5.07 -6.44
C ALA A 24 8.05 -5.70 -5.55
N SER A 25 8.72 -6.77 -6.03
CA SER A 25 9.77 -7.46 -5.29
C SER A 25 11.06 -6.65 -5.09
N LEU A 26 11.31 -5.65 -5.93
CA LEU A 26 12.47 -4.76 -5.83
C LEU A 26 12.30 -3.63 -4.80
N GLY A 27 11.09 -3.46 -4.26
CA GLY A 27 10.85 -2.47 -3.21
C GLY A 27 11.42 -2.85 -1.85
N PRO A 28 11.41 -1.92 -0.89
CA PRO A 28 11.84 -2.22 0.47
C PRO A 28 10.96 -3.33 1.07
N PRO A 29 11.54 -4.37 1.69
CA PRO A 29 10.77 -5.41 2.34
C PRO A 29 10.00 -4.80 3.53
N THR A 30 8.76 -5.26 3.67
CA THR A 30 7.87 -4.88 4.76
C THR A 30 7.25 -6.14 5.35
N ILE A 31 7.15 -6.19 6.67
CA ILE A 31 6.67 -7.32 7.44
C ILE A 31 5.59 -6.83 8.41
N ALA A 32 4.54 -7.63 8.58
CA ALA A 32 3.54 -7.43 9.61
C ALA A 32 3.43 -8.71 10.45
N VAL A 33 3.64 -8.59 11.76
CA VAL A 33 3.52 -9.70 12.71
C VAL A 33 2.28 -9.52 13.54
N CYS A 34 1.32 -10.43 13.41
CA CYS A 34 0.14 -10.47 14.26
C CYS A 34 0.48 -11.22 15.55
N VAL A 35 0.31 -10.54 16.68
CA VAL A 35 0.46 -11.13 18.01
C VAL A 35 -0.94 -11.23 18.61
N LYS A 36 -1.37 -12.48 18.84
CA LYS A 36 -2.68 -12.76 19.44
C LYS A 36 -2.89 -11.91 20.69
N ASP A 37 -4.05 -11.27 20.77
CA ASP A 37 -4.49 -10.42 21.89
C ASP A 37 -3.64 -9.16 22.16
N LYS A 38 -2.59 -8.89 21.35
CA LYS A 38 -1.72 -7.70 21.47
C LYS A 38 -1.71 -6.80 20.24
N GLY A 39 -2.21 -7.29 19.11
CA GLY A 39 -2.35 -6.51 17.88
C GLY A 39 -1.30 -6.85 16.83
N ILE A 40 -1.09 -5.93 15.89
CA ILE A 40 -0.22 -6.14 14.72
C ILE A 40 0.96 -5.17 14.79
N VAL A 41 2.18 -5.70 14.67
CA VAL A 41 3.41 -4.91 14.58
C VAL A 41 3.84 -4.84 13.12
N PHE A 42 4.01 -3.63 12.60
CA PHE A 42 4.49 -3.39 11.24
C PHE A 42 5.95 -2.92 11.26
N VAL A 43 6.76 -3.46 10.36
CA VAL A 43 8.18 -3.13 10.22
C VAL A 43 8.52 -3.02 8.74
N SER A 44 9.20 -1.95 8.34
CA SER A 44 9.67 -1.74 6.97
C SER A 44 11.08 -1.18 6.99
N LEU A 45 11.90 -1.56 6.00
CA LEU A 45 13.20 -0.93 5.84
C LEU A 45 13.05 0.51 5.35
N TYR A 46 13.72 1.41 6.06
CA TYR A 46 13.83 2.80 5.69
C TYR A 46 15.27 3.10 5.27
N SER A 47 15.45 3.39 3.99
CA SER A 47 16.73 3.80 3.43
C SER A 47 16.53 5.03 2.58
N LEU A 48 17.36 6.04 2.83
CA LEU A 48 17.43 7.25 2.02
C LEU A 48 18.58 7.13 1.04
N PRO A 49 18.46 7.67 -0.19
CA PRO A 49 19.53 7.55 -1.19
C PRO A 49 20.74 8.44 -0.86
N SER A 50 20.61 9.39 0.05
CA SER A 50 21.70 10.26 0.51
C SER A 50 21.41 10.78 1.92
N PRO A 51 22.45 11.03 2.74
CA PRO A 51 22.31 11.71 4.03
C PRO A 51 21.81 13.16 3.93
N LEU A 52 21.83 13.75 2.72
CA LEU A 52 21.33 15.11 2.49
C LEU A 52 19.81 15.20 2.35
N ILE A 53 19.12 14.06 2.35
CA ILE A 53 17.67 13.99 2.15
C ILE A 53 17.03 13.72 3.51
N SER A 54 16.20 14.63 4.00
CA SER A 54 15.52 14.46 5.30
C SER A 54 14.35 13.47 5.25
N GLY A 55 13.87 13.14 4.05
CA GLY A 55 12.77 12.21 3.81
C GLY A 55 12.42 12.12 2.33
N ASP A 56 11.80 11.02 1.92
CA ASP A 56 11.34 10.81 0.53
C ASP A 56 9.85 11.16 0.34
N GLY A 57 9.26 11.83 1.33
CA GLY A 57 7.85 12.23 1.34
C GLY A 57 6.86 11.07 1.27
N THR A 58 7.30 9.82 1.43
CA THR A 58 6.48 8.64 1.24
C THR A 58 6.29 7.90 2.57
N PRO A 59 5.11 8.02 3.21
CA PRO A 59 4.81 7.24 4.41
C PRO A 59 4.79 5.75 4.06
N ARG A 60 5.55 4.94 4.82
CA ARG A 60 5.57 3.47 4.65
C ARG A 60 4.33 2.79 5.23
N PHE A 61 3.71 3.44 6.21
CA PHE A 61 2.49 3.01 6.86
C PHE A 61 1.49 4.14 6.76
N VAL A 62 0.33 3.85 6.18
CA VAL A 62 -0.73 4.82 5.96
C VAL A 62 -1.95 4.36 6.74
N GLU A 63 -2.41 5.19 7.68
CA GLU A 63 -3.70 4.99 8.32
C GLU A 63 -4.80 5.36 7.32
N VAL A 64 -5.55 4.34 6.92
CA VAL A 64 -6.62 4.42 5.90
C VAL A 64 -7.93 4.84 6.55
N LEU A 65 -8.25 4.26 7.71
CA LEU A 65 -9.39 4.65 8.52
C LEU A 65 -8.87 5.28 9.83
N PRO A 66 -9.09 6.59 10.05
CA PRO A 66 -8.85 7.19 11.35
C PRO A 66 -9.88 6.63 12.35
N LYS A 67 -9.58 6.72 13.65
CA LYS A 67 -10.55 6.35 14.69
C LYS A 67 -11.80 7.22 14.54
N SER A 68 -12.92 6.64 14.15
CA SER A 68 -14.21 7.30 14.31
C SER A 68 -14.56 7.28 15.80
N SER A 69 -14.84 8.46 16.37
CA SER A 69 -15.18 8.58 17.79
C SER A 69 -16.63 8.21 18.09
N GLU A 70 -17.44 7.93 17.06
CA GLU A 70 -18.89 7.81 17.19
C GLU A 70 -19.44 6.42 16.84
N SER A 71 -18.73 5.63 16.03
CA SER A 71 -19.07 4.23 15.79
C SER A 71 -18.29 3.39 16.79
N GLY A 72 -18.97 2.66 17.68
CA GLY A 72 -18.37 1.86 18.77
C GLY A 72 -17.37 0.76 18.36
N ASN A 73 -16.96 0.72 17.09
CA ASN A 73 -15.93 -0.13 16.55
C ASN A 73 -14.60 0.64 16.41
N ASN A 74 -13.73 0.54 17.43
CA ASN A 74 -12.40 1.15 17.46
C ASN A 74 -11.37 0.39 16.59
N SER A 75 -11.77 -0.04 15.40
CA SER A 75 -10.92 -0.78 14.46
C SER A 75 -10.08 0.19 13.63
N LYS A 76 -8.75 0.04 13.71
CA LYS A 76 -7.80 0.79 12.88
C LYS A 76 -7.40 -0.03 11.66
N VAL A 77 -7.42 0.58 10.49
CA VAL A 77 -6.90 -0.03 9.27
C VAL A 77 -5.66 0.72 8.82
N VAL A 78 -4.54 -0.01 8.75
CA VAL A 78 -3.24 0.50 8.30
C VAL A 78 -2.82 -0.27 7.06
N LEU A 79 -2.38 0.47 6.05
CA LEU A 79 -1.89 -0.06 4.78
C LEU A 79 -0.39 0.20 4.65
N THR A 80 0.29 -0.74 4.01
CA THR A 80 1.68 -0.60 3.57
C THR A 80 1.81 -1.15 2.16
N HIS A 81 2.82 -0.69 1.41
CA HIS A 81 3.10 -1.14 0.06
C HIS A 81 4.60 -1.33 -0.15
N SER A 82 4.95 -2.18 -1.11
CA SER A 82 6.32 -2.33 -1.61
C SER A 82 6.32 -2.33 -3.14
N GLY A 83 7.46 -1.96 -3.71
CA GLY A 83 7.65 -1.72 -5.13
C GLY A 83 7.74 -0.23 -5.46
N VAL A 84 7.04 0.17 -6.51
CA VAL A 84 7.02 1.56 -7.00
C VAL A 84 6.32 2.47 -5.98
N GLN A 85 7.09 3.33 -5.32
CA GLN A 85 6.55 4.17 -4.24
C GLN A 85 5.52 5.18 -4.74
N ALA A 86 5.69 5.71 -5.96
CA ALA A 86 4.74 6.65 -6.55
C ALA A 86 3.35 6.03 -6.71
N ASP A 87 3.28 4.81 -7.25
CA ASP A 87 2.03 4.08 -7.44
C ASP A 87 1.39 3.73 -6.09
N GLY A 88 2.20 3.29 -5.13
CA GLY A 88 1.75 3.00 -3.77
C GLY A 88 1.06 4.19 -3.08
N ARG A 89 1.57 5.42 -3.27
CA ARG A 89 0.92 6.64 -2.75
C ARG A 89 -0.46 6.87 -3.38
N VAL A 90 -0.60 6.65 -4.69
CA VAL A 90 -1.88 6.82 -5.40
C VAL A 90 -2.89 5.80 -4.91
N VAL A 91 -2.48 4.53 -4.77
CA VAL A 91 -3.33 3.45 -4.25
C VAL A 91 -3.75 3.73 -2.80
N ALA A 92 -2.83 4.17 -1.95
CA ALA A 92 -3.14 4.50 -0.55
C ALA A 92 -4.13 5.67 -0.44
N ALA A 93 -3.99 6.70 -1.29
CA ALA A 93 -4.93 7.82 -1.33
C ALA A 93 -6.33 7.38 -1.80
N ALA A 94 -6.40 6.53 -2.82
CA ALA A 94 -7.66 5.95 -3.29
C ALA A 94 -8.33 5.08 -2.22
N ALA A 95 -7.56 4.22 -1.54
CA ALA A 95 -8.06 3.41 -0.44
C ALA A 95 -8.63 4.26 0.69
N LYS A 96 -7.96 5.36 1.04
CA LYS A 96 -8.42 6.31 2.07
C LYS A 96 -9.72 7.00 1.68
N LYS A 97 -9.85 7.40 0.41
CA LYS A 97 -11.09 7.97 -0.11
C LYS A 97 -12.26 6.98 -0.01
N ILE A 98 -12.07 5.74 -0.46
CA ILE A 98 -13.11 4.69 -0.40
C ILE A 98 -13.51 4.40 1.04
N ALA A 99 -12.53 4.35 1.95
CA ALA A 99 -12.79 4.05 3.33
C ALA A 99 -13.58 5.17 4.04
N LEU A 100 -13.27 6.44 3.74
CA LEU A 100 -14.06 7.58 4.21
C LEU A 100 -15.48 7.55 3.64
N GLU A 101 -15.64 7.30 2.34
CA GLU A 101 -16.97 7.18 1.73
C GLU A 101 -17.81 6.09 2.42
N TYR A 102 -17.21 4.95 2.74
CA TYR A 102 -17.88 3.89 3.49
C TYR A 102 -18.28 4.32 4.91
N GLU A 103 -17.41 5.05 5.61
CA GLU A 103 -17.69 5.59 6.94
C GLU A 103 -18.83 6.62 6.92
N TYR A 104 -18.93 7.47 5.90
CA TYR A 104 -19.97 8.50 5.80
C TYR A 104 -21.33 7.99 5.30
N ILE A 105 -21.37 6.83 4.64
CA ILE A 105 -22.63 6.23 4.13
C ILE A 105 -23.35 5.42 5.21
N LEU A 106 -22.65 4.95 6.23
CA LEU A 106 -23.19 4.18 7.36
C LEU A 106 -23.39 5.05 8.60
#